data_AF-A0A6H2FKI4-F1
#
_entry.id   AF-A0A6H2FKI4-F1
#
_cell.length_a   1.000
_cell.length_b   1.000
_cell.length_c   1.000
_cell.angle_alpha   90.00
_cell.angle_beta   90.00
_cell.angle_gamma   90.00
#
_symmetry.space_group_name_H-M   'P 1'
#
loop_
_entity.id
_entity.type
_entity.pdbx_description
1 polymer ?
#
loop_
_entity_poly.entity_id
_entity_poly.type
_entity_poly.pdbx_seq_one_letter_code
_entity_poly.pdbx_strand_id
1 'polypeptide(L)' 'MQILLIIKKKKLFLITSPEYHKKKILVSNINKFIYQIYHNFCNEELEKYYNSEFNTLK' A
#
# COMPACT_ATOMS: atom_id res chain seq x y z
N MET A 1 -12.14 -0.84 -2.32
CA MET A 1 -11.78 -1.59 -3.55
C MET A 1 -10.39 -1.16 -4.04
N GLN A 2 -9.67 -1.97 -4.83
CA GLN A 2 -8.30 -1.64 -5.31
C GLN A 2 -8.31 -1.01 -6.71
N ILE A 3 -7.37 -0.08 -6.96
CA ILE A 3 -7.20 0.55 -8.29
C ILE A 3 -6.42 -0.40 -9.20
N LEU A 4 -6.99 -0.72 -10.36
CA LEU A 4 -6.40 -1.59 -11.37
C LEU A 4 -5.48 -0.80 -12.31
N LEU A 5 -4.26 -1.31 -12.52
CA LEU A 5 -3.27 -0.77 -13.44
C LEU A 5 -2.84 -1.87 -14.42
N ILE A 6 -2.76 -1.56 -15.72
CA ILE A 6 -2.31 -2.52 -16.75
C ILE A 6 -0.92 -2.11 -17.25
N ILE A 7 0.11 -2.87 -16.89
CA ILE A 7 1.48 -2.69 -17.38
C ILE A 7 1.91 -3.96 -18.09
N LYS A 8 2.46 -3.85 -19.32
CA LYS A 8 3.00 -4.99 -20.09
C LYS A 8 2.04 -6.19 -20.17
N LYS A 9 0.75 -5.92 -20.42
CA LYS A 9 -0.36 -6.91 -20.44
C LYS A 9 -0.63 -7.63 -19.11
N LYS A 10 -0.04 -7.19 -17.99
CA LYS A 10 -0.34 -7.70 -16.65
C LYS A 10 -1.26 -6.74 -15.90
N LYS A 11 -2.28 -7.30 -15.25
CA LYS A 11 -3.12 -6.59 -14.28
C LYS A 11 -2.38 -6.50 -12.96
N LEU A 12 -2.14 -5.28 -12.49
CA LEU A 12 -1.51 -4.96 -11.22
C LEU A 12 -2.46 -4.09 -10.40
N PHE A 13 -2.25 -4.02 -9.10
CA PHE A 13 -3.06 -3.21 -8.20
C PHE A 13 -2.17 -2.25 -7.44
N LEU A 14 -2.63 -1.01 -7.25
CA LEU A 14 -1.98 -0.07 -6.36
C LEU A 14 -2.10 -0.55 -4.90
N ILE A 15 -1.07 -0.21 -4.11
CA ILE A 15 -0.96 -0.70 -2.73
C ILE A 15 -1.96 0.01 -1.81
N THR A 16 -2.75 -0.77 -1.08
CA THR A 16 -3.68 -0.26 -0.05
C THR A 16 -3.07 -0.30 1.35
N SER A 17 -2.07 -1.17 1.57
CA SER A 17 -1.29 -1.27 2.79
C SER A 17 -0.05 -2.14 2.57
N PRO A 18 1.14 -1.76 3.04
CA PRO A 18 2.37 -2.56 2.95
C PRO A 18 2.49 -3.59 4.08
N GLU A 19 1.47 -3.74 4.91
CA GLU A 19 1.51 -4.60 6.10
C GLU A 19 1.87 -6.05 5.79
N TYR A 20 1.35 -6.59 4.69
CA TYR A 20 1.70 -7.94 4.24
C TYR A 20 3.20 -8.04 3.88
N HIS A 21 3.73 -7.07 3.14
CA HIS A 21 5.15 -7.04 2.78
C HIS A 21 6.05 -6.88 4.00
N LYS A 22 5.67 -6.03 4.96
CA LYS A 22 6.40 -5.88 6.23
C LYS A 22 6.42 -7.17 7.04
N LYS A 23 5.29 -7.87 7.15
CA LYS A 23 5.20 -9.17 7.82
C LYS A 23 6.13 -10.20 7.16
N LYS A 24 6.24 -10.22 5.83
CA LYS A 24 7.22 -11.08 5.13
C LYS A 24 8.67 -10.72 5.48
N ILE A 25 9.01 -9.44 5.54
CA ILE A 25 10.36 -9.00 5.93
C ILE A 25 10.65 -9.41 7.39
N LEU A 26 9.66 -9.28 8.28
CA LEU A 26 9.76 -9.72 9.66
C LEU A 26 10.05 -11.23 9.76
N VAL A 27 9.31 -12.06 9.02
CA VAL A 27 9.54 -13.52 8.98
C VAL A 27 10.92 -13.87 8.40
N SER A 28 11.42 -13.09 7.45
CA SER A 28 12.77 -13.29 6.90
C SER A 28 13.90 -12.90 7.87
N ASN A 29 13.58 -12.45 9.09
CA ASN A 29 14.54 -12.01 10.13
C ASN A 29 15.55 -10.95 9.64
N ILE A 30 15.25 -10.24 8.55
CA ILE A 30 16.14 -9.21 8.00
C ILE A 30 16.24 -8.05 8.98
N ASN A 31 15.13 -7.61 9.58
CA ASN A 31 15.08 -6.50 10.53
C ASN A 31 14.07 -6.75 11.67
N LYS A 32 14.44 -6.34 12.88
CA LYS A 32 13.65 -6.50 14.12
C LYS A 32 12.59 -5.41 14.32
N PHE A 33 12.80 -4.23 13.73
CA PHE A 33 11.85 -3.11 13.70
C PHE A 33 11.80 -2.52 12.29
N ILE A 34 10.60 -2.40 11.72
CA ILE A 34 10.40 -1.92 10.35
C ILE A 34 9.27 -0.90 10.38
N TYR A 35 9.62 0.35 10.11
CA TYR A 35 8.66 1.40 9.80
C TYR A 35 8.90 1.88 8.37
N GLN A 36 7.85 2.37 7.73
CA GLN A 36 7.94 2.92 6.38
C GLN A 36 6.93 4.05 6.24
N ILE A 37 7.36 5.15 5.63
CA ILE A 37 6.50 6.20 5.10
C ILE A 37 6.24 5.87 3.63
N TYR A 38 4.98 5.83 3.22
CA TYR A 38 4.61 5.44 1.86
C TYR A 38 3.23 6.01 1.49
N HIS A 39 2.92 5.98 0.20
CA HIS A 39 1.63 6.36 -0.35
C HIS A 39 0.68 5.16 -0.36
N ASN A 40 -0.51 5.36 0.16
CA ASN A 40 -1.62 4.43 0.12
C ASN A 40 -2.65 4.89 -0.91
N PHE A 41 -3.20 3.93 -1.64
CA PHE A 41 -4.20 4.17 -2.68
C PHE A 41 -5.46 3.38 -2.39
N CYS A 42 -6.56 4.08 -2.11
CA CYS A 42 -7.88 3.50 -1.92
C CYS A 42 -8.81 3.98 -3.04
N ASN A 43 -9.47 3.03 -3.72
CA ASN A 43 -10.52 3.38 -4.67
C ASN A 43 -11.83 3.58 -3.89
N GLU A 44 -11.89 4.70 -3.19
CA GLU A 44 -13.04 5.18 -2.40
C GLU A 44 -13.47 6.55 -2.91
N GLU A 45 -14.68 6.97 -2.55
CA GLU A 45 -15.19 8.27 -2.95
C GLU A 45 -14.39 9.41 -2.30
N LEU A 46 -14.18 10.48 -3.05
CA LEU A 46 -13.49 11.67 -2.54
C LEU A 46 -14.45 12.43 -1.62
N GLU A 47 -14.10 12.51 -0.35
CA GLU A 47 -14.83 13.27 0.65
C GLU A 47 -13.92 14.29 1.33
N LYS A 48 -14.50 15.19 2.14
CA LYS A 48 -13.78 16.28 2.82
C LYS A 48 -12.53 15.82 3.60
N TYR A 49 -12.56 14.60 4.16
CA TYR A 49 -11.46 14.03 4.95
C TYR A 49 -10.84 12.79 4.31
N TYR A 50 -11.33 12.36 3.15
CA TYR A 50 -10.89 11.15 2.48
C TYR A 50 -10.34 11.49 1.11
N ASN A 51 -9.05 11.20 0.91
CA ASN A 51 -8.41 11.29 -0.39
C ASN A 51 -8.09 9.88 -0.89
N SER A 52 -8.25 9.68 -2.19
CA SER A 52 -7.93 8.41 -2.85
C SER A 52 -6.45 8.03 -2.74
N GLU A 53 -5.58 9.03 -2.55
CA GLU A 53 -4.16 8.88 -2.26
C GLU A 53 -3.78 9.62 -0.97
N PHE A 54 -3.11 8.94 -0.04
CA PHE A 54 -2.67 9.56 1.21
C PHE A 54 -1.38 8.95 1.75
N ASN A 55 -0.64 9.75 2.53
CA ASN A 55 0.59 9.30 3.16
C ASN A 55 0.27 8.59 4.46
N THR A 56 0.93 7.46 4.72
CA THR A 56 0.81 6.74 5.98
C THR A 56 2.20 6.39 6.51
N LEU A 57 2.38 6.51 7.82
CA LEU A 57 3.47 5.89 8.56
C LEU A 57 2.90 4.64 9.24
N LYS A 58 3.53 3.50 8.98
CA LYS A 58 3.31 2.25 9.72
C LYS A 58 4.66 1.61 10.03
#